data_AF-A0A382QYS1-F1
#
_entry.id   AF-A0A382QYS1-F1
#
_cell.length_a   1.000
_cell.length_b   1.000
_cell.length_c   1.000
_cell.angle_alpha   90.00
_cell.angle_beta   90.00
_cell.angle_gamma   90.00
#
_symmetry.space_group_name_H-M   'P 1'
#
loop_
_entity.id
_entity.type
_entity.pdbx_description
1 polymer ?
#
loop_
_entity_poly.entity_id
_entity_poly.type
_entity_poly.pdbx_seq_one_letter_code
_entity_poly.pdbx_strand_id
1 'polypeptide(L)'
;LEGLDLHARKKLSNKFKYEVPYARYLPAVRLGRWDGKIAFFQLGGSTYTNLLPEIIPILEELNYDIELNDQREYKTNFNFEAVKEDSYSNITWPSNHVFANEPIKLRDYQIDTINKFLENPQSIQEIATGAGKTLVTAVLSHKVEPYGRSIVIVPNKSLVTQTEEDYINMGL
;
A
#
# COMPACT_ATOMS: atom_id res chain seq x y z
N LEU A 1 -9.49 14.97 -12.86
CA LEU A 1 -9.46 16.45 -12.77
C LEU A 1 -9.98 17.01 -14.07
N GLU A 2 -11.02 17.82 -13.99
CA GLU A 2 -11.66 18.46 -15.13
C GLU A 2 -11.39 19.97 -15.10
N GLY A 3 -11.73 20.71 -16.16
CA GLY A 3 -11.57 22.17 -16.21
C GLY A 3 -10.13 22.70 -16.31
N LEU A 4 -9.11 21.85 -16.23
CA LEU A 4 -7.71 22.28 -16.40
C LEU A 4 -7.40 22.64 -17.86
N ASP A 5 -6.69 23.75 -18.06
CA ASP A 5 -6.14 24.15 -19.35
C ASP A 5 -4.95 23.28 -19.78
N LEU A 6 -4.52 23.41 -21.04
CA LEU A 6 -3.42 22.61 -21.58
C LEU A 6 -2.09 22.89 -20.86
N HIS A 7 -1.88 24.13 -20.40
CA HIS A 7 -0.67 24.53 -19.69
C HIS A 7 -0.55 23.81 -18.35
N ALA A 8 -1.60 23.85 -17.52
CA ALA A 8 -1.66 23.14 -16.24
C ALA A 8 -1.49 21.63 -16.44
N ARG A 9 -2.21 21.03 -17.40
CA ARG A 9 -2.09 19.59 -17.72
C ARG A 9 -0.67 19.20 -18.11
N LYS A 10 0.02 20.01 -18.93
CA LYS A 10 1.43 19.77 -19.29
C LYS A 10 2.36 19.94 -18.10
N LYS A 11 2.16 20.96 -17.25
CA LYS A 11 2.94 21.17 -16.01
C LYS A 11 2.84 19.94 -15.11
N LEU A 12 1.63 19.45 -14.85
CA LEU A 12 1.37 18.28 -14.00
C LEU A 12 1.90 16.99 -14.63
N SER A 13 1.61 16.72 -15.91
CA SER A 13 2.11 15.53 -16.60
C SER A 13 3.65 15.48 -16.63
N ASN A 14 4.32 16.63 -16.78
CA ASN A 14 5.77 16.69 -16.72
C ASN A 14 6.36 16.58 -15.32
N LYS A 15 5.65 17.04 -14.29
CA LYS A 15 6.07 16.95 -12.89
C LYS A 15 5.95 15.52 -12.37
N PHE A 16 4.83 14.85 -12.66
CA PHE A 16 4.52 13.50 -12.20
C PHE A 16 4.88 12.44 -13.25
N LYS A 17 6.10 12.53 -13.79
CA LYS A 17 6.69 11.49 -14.63
C LYS A 17 8.10 11.18 -14.20
N TYR A 18 8.49 9.91 -14.31
CA TYR A 18 9.85 9.47 -14.04
C TYR A 18 10.43 8.77 -15.26
N GLU A 19 11.75 8.87 -15.40
CA GLU A 19 12.49 8.22 -16.47
C GLU A 19 12.76 6.77 -16.13
N VAL A 20 12.51 5.88 -17.09
CA VAL A 20 12.78 4.46 -16.92
C VAL A 20 14.24 4.21 -17.33
N PRO A 21 15.13 3.78 -16.41
CA PRO A 21 16.58 3.75 -16.67
C PRO A 21 17.01 2.96 -17.91
N TYR A 22 16.27 1.88 -18.24
CA TYR A 22 16.57 1.03 -19.39
C TYR A 22 15.79 1.41 -20.66
N ALA A 23 14.92 2.43 -20.62
CA ALA A 23 14.01 2.69 -21.74
C ALA A 23 14.72 3.16 -23.02
N ARG A 24 15.89 3.80 -22.90
CA ARG A 24 16.73 4.18 -24.06
C ARG A 24 17.11 3.00 -24.98
N TYR A 25 17.09 1.77 -24.47
CA TYR A 25 17.40 0.57 -25.23
C TYR A 25 16.19 -0.02 -25.95
N LEU A 26 14.98 0.43 -25.64
CA LEU A 26 13.75 -0.12 -26.22
C LEU A 26 13.52 0.45 -27.64
N PRO A 27 13.09 -0.39 -28.60
CA PRO A 27 12.79 0.06 -29.96
C PRO A 27 11.78 1.21 -30.00
N ALA A 28 10.78 1.21 -29.12
CA ALA A 28 9.77 2.28 -29.05
C ALA A 28 10.39 3.66 -28.80
N VAL A 29 11.41 3.76 -27.94
CA VAL A 29 12.11 5.01 -27.66
C VAL A 29 13.05 5.38 -28.81
N ARG A 30 13.80 4.39 -29.33
CA ARG A 30 14.72 4.61 -30.46
C ARG A 30 14.01 5.05 -31.75
N LEU A 31 12.77 4.60 -31.94
CA LEU A 31 11.91 4.98 -33.07
C LEU A 31 11.06 6.24 -32.78
N GLY A 32 11.24 6.88 -31.62
CA GLY A 32 10.51 8.10 -31.25
C GLY A 32 9.01 7.92 -30.95
N ARG A 33 8.55 6.67 -30.76
CA ARG A 33 7.14 6.35 -30.45
C ARG A 33 6.80 6.52 -28.97
N TRP A 34 7.81 6.56 -28.11
CA TRP A 34 7.66 6.77 -26.66
C TRP A 34 8.84 7.59 -26.13
N ASP A 35 8.60 8.45 -25.14
CA ASP A 35 9.61 9.34 -24.55
C ASP A 35 10.46 8.66 -23.46
N GLY A 36 10.21 7.37 -23.17
CA GLY A 36 10.94 6.59 -22.18
C GLY A 36 10.58 6.92 -20.73
N LYS A 37 9.47 7.64 -20.52
CA LYS A 37 9.00 8.06 -19.19
C LYS A 37 7.66 7.44 -18.87
N ILE A 38 7.44 7.14 -17.60
CA ILE A 38 6.14 6.71 -17.07
C ILE A 38 5.52 7.91 -16.36
N ALA A 39 4.32 8.29 -16.80
CA ALA A 39 3.55 9.38 -16.22
C ALA A 39 2.46 8.84 -15.28
N PHE A 40 2.40 9.40 -14.08
CA PHE A 40 1.32 9.15 -13.11
C PHE A 40 0.18 10.18 -13.23
N PHE A 41 0.37 11.22 -14.05
CA PHE A 41 -0.66 12.17 -14.44
C PHE A 41 -0.84 12.17 -15.96
N GLN A 42 -2.03 11.80 -16.43
CA GLN A 42 -2.37 11.74 -17.84
C GLN A 42 -2.81 13.11 -18.36
N LEU A 43 -2.50 13.44 -19.61
CA LEU A 43 -2.96 14.69 -20.24
C LEU A 43 -4.50 14.82 -20.29
N GLY A 44 -5.22 13.69 -20.20
CA GLY A 44 -6.67 13.65 -20.04
C GLY A 44 -7.18 14.16 -18.68
N GLY A 45 -6.29 14.38 -17.70
CA GLY A 45 -6.65 14.82 -16.34
C GLY A 45 -6.85 13.69 -15.34
N SER A 46 -6.64 12.44 -15.76
CA SER A 46 -6.64 11.25 -14.88
C SER A 46 -5.33 11.13 -14.11
N THR A 47 -5.42 10.80 -12.82
CA THR A 47 -4.29 10.66 -11.89
C THR A 47 -4.70 9.79 -10.71
N TYR A 48 -3.77 9.52 -9.78
CA TYR A 48 -4.02 8.80 -8.54
C TYR A 48 -4.45 9.75 -7.42
N THR A 49 -5.41 9.31 -6.58
CA THR A 49 -5.90 10.10 -5.44
C THR A 49 -4.78 10.49 -4.48
N ASN A 50 -3.79 9.61 -4.28
CA ASN A 50 -2.68 9.85 -3.36
C ASN A 50 -1.68 10.89 -3.87
N LEU A 51 -1.81 11.34 -5.13
CA LEU A 51 -1.03 12.48 -5.65
C LEU A 51 -1.73 13.82 -5.42
N LEU A 52 -3.00 13.84 -4.98
CA LEU A 52 -3.74 15.08 -4.75
C LEU A 52 -3.02 16.03 -3.76
N PRO A 53 -2.40 15.57 -2.65
CA PRO A 53 -1.66 16.47 -1.75
C PRO A 53 -0.51 17.22 -2.44
N GLU A 54 0.11 16.64 -3.46
CA GLU A 54 1.16 17.29 -4.25
C GLU A 54 0.59 18.10 -5.42
N ILE A 55 -0.54 17.71 -5.98
CA ILE A 55 -1.19 18.37 -7.12
C ILE A 55 -1.91 19.66 -6.70
N ILE A 56 -2.62 19.64 -5.58
CA ILE A 56 -3.45 20.76 -5.11
C ILE A 56 -2.62 22.05 -4.97
N PRO A 57 -1.45 22.07 -4.30
CA PRO A 57 -0.63 23.27 -4.21
C PRO A 57 -0.20 23.81 -5.58
N ILE A 58 0.09 22.93 -6.54
CA ILE A 58 0.48 23.33 -7.90
C ILE A 58 -0.69 24.01 -8.63
N LEU A 59 -1.91 23.55 -8.40
CA LEU A 59 -3.12 24.15 -8.98
C LEU A 59 -3.46 25.49 -8.32
N GLU A 60 -3.29 25.60 -7.01
CA GLU A 60 -3.45 26.86 -6.27
C GLU A 60 -2.44 27.92 -6.74
N GLU A 61 -1.17 27.55 -6.95
CA GLU A 61 -0.15 28.44 -7.57
C GLU A 61 -0.54 28.93 -8.97
N LEU A 62 -1.32 28.13 -9.69
CA LEU A 62 -1.83 28.47 -11.02
C LEU A 62 -3.17 29.25 -10.94
N ASN A 63 -3.61 29.63 -9.75
CA ASN A 63 -4.87 30.32 -9.45
C ASN A 63 -6.12 29.55 -9.88
N TYR A 64 -6.09 28.21 -9.77
CA TYR A 64 -7.30 27.41 -9.89
C TYR A 64 -8.06 27.41 -8.56
N ASP A 65 -9.37 27.61 -8.64
CA ASP A 65 -10.29 27.31 -7.55
C ASP A 65 -10.72 25.84 -7.67
N ILE A 66 -10.63 25.09 -6.57
CA ILE A 66 -10.77 23.63 -6.56
C ILE A 66 -12.03 23.25 -5.80
N GLU A 67 -12.98 22.67 -6.52
CA GLU A 67 -14.15 22.03 -5.92
C GLU A 67 -13.92 20.53 -5.78
N LEU A 68 -14.09 20.00 -4.56
CA LEU A 68 -13.99 18.57 -4.28
C LEU A 68 -15.37 17.90 -4.46
N ASN A 69 -15.50 17.11 -5.52
CA ASN A 69 -16.61 16.19 -5.70
C ASN A 69 -16.15 14.75 -5.36
N ASP A 70 -16.36 14.35 -4.10
CA ASP A 70 -16.02 13.00 -3.65
C ASP A 70 -17.20 12.04 -3.82
N GLN A 71 -17.13 11.20 -4.84
CA GLN A 71 -18.15 10.20 -5.17
C GLN A 71 -17.89 8.82 -4.56
N ARG A 72 -16.95 8.69 -3.62
CA ARG A 72 -16.65 7.41 -2.97
C ARG A 72 -17.80 7.01 -2.04
N GLU A 73 -18.37 5.83 -2.28
CA GLU A 73 -19.44 5.27 -1.43
C GLU A 73 -18.93 4.39 -0.28
N TYR A 74 -17.63 4.06 -0.27
CA TYR A 74 -17.04 3.15 0.71
C TYR A 74 -16.49 3.89 1.94
N LYS A 75 -16.46 3.20 3.08
CA LYS A 75 -15.93 3.75 4.33
C LYS A 75 -14.43 3.99 4.22
N THR A 76 -14.00 5.22 4.53
CA THR A 76 -12.59 5.63 4.56
C THR A 76 -12.03 5.78 5.97
N ASN A 77 -12.90 5.81 6.98
CA ASN A 77 -12.53 5.92 8.39
C ASN A 77 -12.65 4.55 9.09
N PHE A 78 -11.54 4.03 9.55
CA PHE A 78 -11.47 2.75 10.24
C PHE A 78 -11.14 2.98 11.72
N ASN A 79 -11.79 2.24 12.60
CA ASN A 79 -11.47 2.23 14.02
C ASN A 79 -10.81 0.90 14.36
N PHE A 80 -9.49 0.88 14.41
CA PHE A 80 -8.74 -0.32 14.73
C PHE A 80 -8.35 -0.32 16.21
N GLU A 81 -8.58 -1.44 16.88
CA GLU A 81 -8.01 -1.66 18.20
C GLU A 81 -6.52 -1.97 18.07
N ALA A 82 -5.70 -1.14 18.74
CA ALA A 82 -4.26 -1.32 18.80
C ALA A 82 -3.87 -2.71 19.32
N VAL A 83 -2.83 -3.26 18.74
CA VAL A 83 -2.27 -4.55 19.11
C VAL A 83 -1.25 -4.38 20.23
N LYS A 84 -1.17 -5.36 21.11
CA LYS A 84 -0.23 -5.48 22.24
C LYS A 84 0.49 -6.83 22.17
N GLU A 85 1.51 -7.03 23.02
CA GLU A 85 2.30 -8.27 23.08
C GLU A 85 1.42 -9.52 23.19
N ASP A 86 0.36 -9.44 24.00
CA ASP A 86 -0.51 -10.54 24.41
C ASP A 86 -1.80 -10.67 23.58
N SER A 87 -2.01 -9.80 22.57
CA SER A 87 -3.25 -9.77 21.77
C SER A 87 -3.59 -11.08 21.06
N TYR A 88 -2.62 -11.97 20.86
CA TYR A 88 -2.80 -13.29 20.22
C TYR A 88 -2.34 -14.45 21.11
N SER A 89 -2.16 -14.20 22.41
CA SER A 89 -1.70 -15.22 23.37
C SER A 89 -2.70 -16.35 23.63
N ASN A 90 -3.95 -16.20 23.14
CA ASN A 90 -4.96 -17.25 23.13
C ASN A 90 -4.70 -18.33 22.06
N ILE A 91 -3.79 -18.10 21.12
CA ILE A 91 -3.37 -19.04 20.08
C ILE A 91 -1.97 -19.54 20.42
N THR A 92 -1.70 -20.81 20.18
CA THR A 92 -0.39 -21.44 20.41
C THR A 92 0.28 -21.83 19.11
N TRP A 93 1.61 -21.78 19.07
CA TRP A 93 2.37 -22.27 17.91
C TRP A 93 2.13 -23.75 17.63
N PRO A 94 2.11 -24.17 16.34
CA PRO A 94 1.91 -25.56 15.97
C PRO A 94 3.08 -26.45 16.40
N SER A 95 2.85 -27.76 16.45
CA SER A 95 3.81 -28.74 16.97
C SER A 95 5.13 -28.83 16.20
N ASN A 96 5.14 -28.39 14.94
CA ASN A 96 6.33 -28.36 14.08
C ASN A 96 7.10 -27.03 14.17
N HIS A 97 6.69 -26.09 15.03
CA HIS A 97 7.37 -24.82 15.24
C HIS A 97 8.40 -24.90 16.36
N VAL A 98 9.42 -24.02 16.32
CA VAL A 98 10.49 -23.95 17.34
C VAL A 98 9.96 -23.60 18.74
N PHE A 99 8.83 -22.89 18.82
CA PHE A 99 8.13 -22.53 20.06
C PHE A 99 6.84 -23.35 20.25
N ALA A 100 6.83 -24.61 19.80
CA ALA A 100 5.64 -25.47 19.79
C ALA A 100 4.85 -25.44 21.11
N ASN A 101 3.52 -25.28 21.01
CA ASN A 101 2.56 -25.18 22.12
C ASN A 101 2.73 -23.94 23.03
N GLU A 102 3.71 -23.07 22.76
CA GLU A 102 3.80 -21.79 23.48
C GLU A 102 2.80 -20.78 22.88
N PRO A 103 2.21 -19.89 23.71
CA PRO A 103 1.39 -18.79 23.25
C PRO A 103 2.09 -17.89 22.22
N ILE A 104 1.37 -17.46 21.19
CA ILE A 104 1.87 -16.49 20.22
C ILE A 104 1.93 -15.12 20.90
N LYS A 105 3.15 -14.61 21.07
CA LYS A 105 3.43 -13.26 21.54
C LYS A 105 4.10 -12.42 20.46
N LEU A 106 3.63 -11.19 20.31
CA LEU A 106 4.19 -10.26 19.33
C LEU A 106 5.40 -9.55 19.91
N ARG A 107 6.45 -9.42 19.10
CA ARG A 107 7.67 -8.68 19.48
C ARG A 107 7.41 -7.17 19.36
N ASP A 108 8.12 -6.37 20.15
CA ASP A 108 7.97 -4.90 20.20
C ASP A 108 7.96 -4.25 18.81
N TYR A 109 8.89 -4.64 17.93
CA TYR A 109 8.95 -4.09 16.58
C TYR A 109 7.78 -4.53 15.69
N GLN A 110 7.20 -5.72 15.93
CA GLN A 110 6.00 -6.18 15.21
C GLN A 110 4.80 -5.36 15.66
N ILE A 111 4.66 -5.13 16.96
CA ILE A 111 3.60 -4.30 17.55
C ILE A 111 3.64 -2.90 16.95
N ASP A 112 4.81 -2.25 16.99
CA ASP A 112 5.03 -0.92 16.43
C ASP A 112 4.70 -0.88 14.93
N THR A 113 5.19 -1.86 14.17
CA THR A 113 4.90 -1.99 12.72
C THR A 113 3.40 -2.12 12.44
N ILE A 114 2.71 -3.01 13.16
CA ILE A 114 1.28 -3.28 12.98
C ILE A 114 0.48 -2.02 13.32
N ASN A 115 0.72 -1.42 14.47
CA ASN A 115 -0.02 -0.24 14.90
C ASN A 115 0.20 0.95 13.97
N LYS A 116 1.41 1.14 13.44
CA LYS A 116 1.68 2.16 12.40
C LYS A 116 0.86 1.94 11.13
N PHE A 117 0.67 0.69 10.68
CA PHE A 117 -0.20 0.38 9.54
C PHE A 117 -1.66 0.65 9.86
N LEU A 118 -2.12 0.31 11.06
CA LEU A 118 -3.51 0.54 11.48
C LEU A 118 -3.82 2.04 11.63
N GLU A 119 -2.88 2.83 12.13
CA GLU A 119 -2.97 4.29 12.23
C GLU A 119 -2.87 4.98 10.86
N ASN A 120 -2.12 4.39 9.93
CA ASN A 120 -1.89 4.91 8.58
C ASN A 120 -2.21 3.85 7.51
N PRO A 121 -3.50 3.59 7.22
CA PRO A 121 -3.92 2.48 6.34
C PRO A 121 -3.38 2.54 4.91
N GLN A 122 -2.94 3.71 4.47
CA GLN A 122 -2.26 3.92 3.18
C GLN A 122 -0.80 4.28 3.41
N SER A 123 0.01 3.29 3.76
CA SER A 123 1.43 3.48 4.06
C SER A 123 2.30 2.37 3.46
N ILE A 124 3.59 2.68 3.34
CA ILE A 124 4.64 1.72 3.00
C ILE A 124 5.60 1.71 4.19
N GLN A 125 5.91 0.53 4.70
CA GLN A 125 6.89 0.35 5.75
C GLN A 125 8.05 -0.50 5.28
N GLU A 126 9.25 -0.05 5.58
CA GLU A 126 10.48 -0.80 5.31
C GLU A 126 10.77 -1.72 6.50
N ILE A 127 10.57 -3.02 6.29
CA ILE A 127 10.72 -4.04 7.33
C ILE A 127 11.74 -5.07 6.87
N ALA A 128 12.76 -5.29 7.72
CA ALA A 128 13.85 -6.23 7.44
C ALA A 128 13.35 -7.65 7.12
N THR A 129 14.14 -8.40 6.35
CA THR A 129 13.90 -9.84 6.15
C THR A 129 14.16 -10.57 7.47
N GLY A 130 13.30 -11.54 7.81
CA GLY A 130 13.36 -12.25 9.09
C GLY A 130 12.59 -11.60 10.25
N ALA A 131 12.02 -10.40 10.07
CA ALA A 131 11.17 -9.74 11.08
C ALA A 131 9.79 -10.41 11.29
N GLY A 132 9.53 -11.58 10.72
CA GLY A 132 8.22 -12.23 10.78
C GLY A 132 7.14 -11.46 10.03
N LYS A 133 7.44 -11.03 8.79
CA LYS A 133 6.50 -10.29 7.93
C LYS A 133 5.19 -11.06 7.69
N THR A 134 5.23 -12.38 7.63
CA THR A 134 4.02 -13.19 7.46
C THR A 134 3.09 -13.09 8.66
N LEU A 135 3.62 -13.16 9.90
CA LEU A 135 2.84 -12.94 11.12
C LEU A 135 2.24 -11.54 11.18
N VAL A 136 3.04 -10.51 10.84
CA VAL A 136 2.54 -9.12 10.72
C VAL A 136 1.39 -9.04 9.71
N THR A 137 1.52 -9.73 8.57
CA THR A 137 0.50 -9.72 7.50
C THR A 137 -0.76 -10.45 7.92
N ALA A 138 -0.66 -11.57 8.63
CA ALA A 138 -1.78 -12.31 9.19
C ALA A 138 -2.54 -11.47 10.24
N VAL A 139 -1.81 -10.82 11.16
CA VAL A 139 -2.41 -9.91 12.15
C VAL A 139 -3.13 -8.73 11.47
N LEU A 140 -2.54 -8.13 10.43
CA LEU A 140 -3.19 -7.05 9.68
C LEU A 140 -4.46 -7.53 8.98
N SER A 141 -4.42 -8.71 8.34
CA SER A 141 -5.62 -9.31 7.72
C SER A 141 -6.73 -9.55 8.74
N HIS A 142 -6.42 -10.15 9.89
CA HIS A 142 -7.39 -10.35 10.97
C HIS A 142 -8.00 -9.02 11.45
N LYS A 143 -7.17 -7.98 11.62
CA LYS A 143 -7.65 -6.67 12.09
C LYS A 143 -8.56 -5.95 11.08
N VAL A 144 -8.51 -6.28 9.79
CA VAL A 144 -9.37 -5.68 8.78
C VAL A 144 -10.64 -6.48 8.49
N GLU A 145 -10.79 -7.71 9.01
CA GLU A 145 -11.98 -8.55 8.79
C GLU A 145 -13.32 -7.86 9.10
N PRO A 146 -13.46 -7.05 10.17
CA PRO A 146 -14.72 -6.35 10.45
C PRO A 146 -15.12 -5.35 9.35
N TYR A 147 -14.18 -4.98 8.48
CA TYR A 147 -14.35 -4.00 7.41
C TYR A 147 -14.43 -4.62 6.01
N GLY A 148 -14.14 -5.91 5.86
CA GLY A 148 -14.23 -6.63 4.59
C GLY A 148 -13.14 -7.66 4.38
N ARG A 149 -12.94 -8.06 3.13
CA ARG A 149 -11.93 -9.04 2.73
C ARG A 149 -10.58 -8.37 2.47
N SER A 150 -9.49 -9.02 2.88
CA SER A 150 -8.13 -8.60 2.52
C SER A 150 -7.63 -9.34 1.26
N ILE A 151 -6.68 -8.73 0.56
CA ILE A 151 -5.92 -9.36 -0.54
C ILE A 151 -4.44 -9.22 -0.20
N VAL A 152 -3.74 -10.36 -0.15
CA VAL A 152 -2.30 -10.41 0.08
C VAL A 152 -1.61 -10.85 -1.20
N ILE A 153 -0.62 -10.07 -1.65
CA ILE A 153 0.16 -10.34 -2.85
C ILE A 153 1.58 -10.70 -2.43
N VAL A 154 2.04 -11.86 -2.86
CA VAL A 154 3.41 -12.38 -2.61
C VAL A 154 4.10 -12.70 -3.93
N PRO A 155 5.46 -12.68 -4.00
CA PRO A 155 6.16 -12.73 -5.28
C PRO A 155 6.21 -14.11 -5.95
N ASN A 156 5.86 -15.20 -5.26
CA ASN A 156 5.89 -16.54 -5.83
C ASN A 156 4.90 -17.50 -5.14
N LYS A 157 4.67 -18.67 -5.77
CA LYS A 157 3.73 -19.69 -5.29
C LYS A 157 4.11 -20.29 -3.94
N SER A 158 5.41 -20.55 -3.68
CA SER A 158 5.83 -21.10 -2.39
C SER A 158 5.48 -20.18 -1.22
N LEU A 159 5.57 -18.86 -1.41
CA LEU A 159 5.15 -17.89 -0.40
C LEU A 159 3.64 -17.83 -0.22
N VAL A 160 2.84 -18.21 -1.23
CA VAL A 160 1.39 -18.35 -1.07
C VAL A 160 1.09 -19.45 -0.06
N THR A 161 1.66 -20.65 -0.28
CA THR A 161 1.46 -21.79 0.62
C THR A 161 1.99 -21.51 2.02
N GLN A 162 3.16 -20.88 2.15
CA GLN A 162 3.69 -20.47 3.45
C GLN A 162 2.78 -19.46 4.16
N THR A 163 2.24 -18.48 3.44
CA THR A 163 1.32 -17.48 4.02
C THR A 163 0.01 -18.13 4.45
N GLU A 164 -0.53 -19.07 3.65
CA GLU A 164 -1.72 -19.85 4.00
C GLU A 164 -1.52 -20.68 5.28
N GLU A 165 -0.40 -21.38 5.40
CA GLU A 165 -0.06 -22.15 6.61
C GLU A 165 -0.01 -21.24 7.85
N ASP A 166 0.63 -20.06 7.74
CA ASP A 166 0.69 -19.08 8.84
C ASP A 166 -0.70 -18.53 9.21
N TYR A 167 -1.61 -18.37 8.24
CA TYR A 167 -2.98 -17.92 8.48
C TYR A 167 -3.79 -18.99 9.23
N ILE A 168 -3.73 -20.24 8.77
CA ILE A 168 -4.39 -21.38 9.45
C ILE A 168 -3.88 -21.51 10.89
N ASN A 169 -2.58 -21.35 11.10
CA ASN A 169 -1.97 -21.40 12.43
C ASN A 169 -2.46 -20.26 13.35
N MET A 170 -2.83 -19.11 12.78
CA MET A 170 -3.45 -17.99 13.50
C MET A 170 -4.96 -18.14 13.68
N GLY A 171 -5.57 -19.22 13.17
CA GLY A 171 -7.02 -19.45 13.24
C GLY A 171 -7.83 -18.56 12.29
N LEU A 172 -7.22 -18.12 11.18
CA LEU A 172 -7.85 -17.37 10.09
C LEU A 172 -8.31 -18.30 8.95
#